data_AF-A0A9Q6Y248-F1
#
_entry.id   AF-A0A9Q6Y248-F1
#
_cell.length_a   1.000
_cell.length_b   1.000
_cell.length_c   1.000
_cell.angle_alpha   90.00
_cell.angle_beta   90.00
_cell.angle_gamma   90.00
#
_symmetry.space_group_name_H-M   'P 1'
#
loop_
_entity.id
_entity.type
_entity.pdbx_description
1 polymer ?
#
loop_
_entity_poly.entity_id
_entity_poly.type
_entity_poly.pdbx_seq_one_letter_code
_entity_poly.pdbx_strand_id
1 'polypeptide(L)'
;MLKRIIWILFLLGLTGGCELFAHDGTVNISGAFRRNTCVLAQDSKQINVQLGDVSLTRFSHGNYGPEKSFIINLQDCGTDVSTVDVTFSGTPDGVQSEMLSIESGTDAASGLAIAILDDAKILIPLNQASKDYSLHSGKVPLTFYAQLRPVNSDVQSGKVNASATFVLHYD
;
A
#
# COMPACT_ATOMS: atom_id res chain seq x y z
N MET A 1 -102.54 30.95 -14.59
CA MET A 1 -102.93 30.35 -13.30
C MET A 1 -101.69 29.79 -12.63
N LEU A 2 -101.53 30.18 -11.37
CA LEU A 2 -100.36 30.03 -10.51
C LEU A 2 -100.48 28.71 -9.73
N LYS A 3 -99.40 27.93 -9.57
CA LYS A 3 -99.23 27.10 -8.37
C LYS A 3 -97.75 26.82 -8.08
N ARG A 4 -97.31 27.45 -6.99
CA ARG A 4 -96.04 27.31 -6.27
C ARG A 4 -96.00 25.94 -5.60
N ILE A 5 -94.82 25.33 -5.49
CA ILE A 5 -94.38 24.61 -4.29
C ILE A 5 -92.84 24.63 -4.27
N ILE A 6 -92.32 24.97 -3.10
CA ILE A 6 -90.93 25.22 -2.72
C ILE A 6 -90.42 23.97 -2.01
N TRP A 7 -89.18 23.56 -2.26
CA TRP A 7 -88.34 22.86 -1.28
C TRP A 7 -86.90 23.39 -1.34
N ILE A 8 -86.35 23.66 -0.15
CA ILE A 8 -85.06 24.28 0.15
C ILE A 8 -84.10 23.18 0.65
N LEU A 9 -82.79 23.47 0.59
CA LEU A 9 -81.62 22.79 1.20
C LEU A 9 -81.02 21.66 0.34
N PHE A 10 -79.71 21.57 0.12
CA PHE A 10 -78.61 21.70 1.09
C PHE A 10 -77.26 21.99 0.38
N LEU A 11 -76.39 22.78 1.03
CA LEU A 11 -74.98 23.01 0.70
C LEU A 11 -74.22 21.70 0.47
N LEU A 12 -73.28 21.68 -0.49
CA LEU A 12 -71.86 21.37 -0.21
C LEU A 12 -71.02 21.57 -1.48
N GLY A 13 -70.01 22.43 -1.38
CA GLY A 13 -68.94 22.46 -2.36
C GLY A 13 -68.17 21.14 -2.31
N LEU A 14 -67.65 20.72 -3.46
CA LEU A 14 -66.52 19.81 -3.51
C LEU A 14 -65.68 20.19 -4.71
N THR A 15 -64.57 20.85 -4.40
CA THR A 15 -63.32 20.80 -5.15
C THR A 15 -62.98 19.33 -5.41
N GLY A 16 -63.41 18.79 -6.55
CA GLY A 16 -62.98 17.48 -7.02
C GLY A 16 -61.54 17.61 -7.48
N GLY A 17 -60.60 17.32 -6.58
CA GLY A 17 -59.17 17.44 -6.81
C GLY A 17 -58.71 16.65 -8.02
N CYS A 18 -57.66 17.16 -8.67
CA CYS A 18 -56.83 16.34 -9.52
C CYS A 18 -56.29 15.20 -8.64
N GLU A 19 -56.75 13.97 -8.83
CA GLU A 19 -56.07 12.81 -8.29
C GLU A 19 -54.74 12.69 -9.05
N LEU A 20 -53.70 13.32 -8.49
CA LEU A 20 -52.33 12.97 -8.80
C LEU A 20 -52.14 11.54 -8.29
N PHE A 21 -52.31 10.55 -9.16
CA PHE A 21 -51.99 9.15 -8.88
C PHE A 21 -50.48 9.01 -8.71
N ALA A 22 -49.96 9.34 -7.54
CA ALA A 22 -48.62 8.95 -7.14
C ALA A 22 -48.64 7.44 -6.84
N HIS A 23 -47.73 6.71 -7.47
CA HIS A 23 -47.49 5.31 -7.20
C HIS A 23 -46.28 5.20 -6.27
N ASP A 24 -46.47 4.54 -5.13
CA ASP A 24 -45.37 4.25 -4.21
C ASP A 24 -44.67 2.96 -4.61
N GLY A 25 -43.34 2.98 -4.54
CA GLY A 25 -42.48 1.82 -4.79
C GLY A 25 -41.49 1.64 -3.64
N THR A 26 -41.27 0.40 -3.23
CA THR A 26 -40.29 0.07 -2.17
C THR A 26 -38.94 -0.26 -2.78
N VAL A 27 -37.91 0.49 -2.41
CA VAL A 27 -36.52 0.15 -2.76
C VAL A 27 -35.89 -0.58 -1.59
N ASN A 28 -35.66 -1.88 -1.75
CA ASN A 28 -34.89 -2.68 -0.80
C ASN A 28 -33.42 -2.67 -1.25
N ILE A 29 -32.56 -2.07 -0.45
CA ILE A 29 -31.11 -2.02 -0.69
C ILE A 29 -30.45 -2.90 0.36
N SER A 30 -29.76 -3.94 -0.10
CA SER A 30 -28.91 -4.80 0.73
C SER A 30 -27.53 -4.90 0.09
N GLY A 31 -26.48 -4.85 0.90
CA GLY A 31 -25.11 -5.03 0.44
C GLY A 31 -24.23 -5.62 1.54
N ALA A 32 -23.16 -6.30 1.14
CA ALA A 32 -22.06 -6.67 2.01
C ALA A 32 -20.75 -6.17 1.38
N PHE A 33 -19.95 -5.43 2.15
CA PHE A 33 -18.64 -4.92 1.71
C PHE A 33 -17.55 -5.74 2.36
N ARG A 34 -16.76 -6.47 1.55
CA ARG A 34 -15.68 -7.35 2.03
C ARG A 34 -14.49 -7.29 1.09
N ARG A 35 -13.40 -6.75 1.61
CA ARG A 35 -11.98 -7.11 1.45
C ARG A 35 -11.24 -6.09 2.31
N ASN A 36 -11.25 -6.30 3.63
CA ASN A 36 -10.47 -5.43 4.50
C ASN A 36 -9.01 -5.92 4.47
N THR A 37 -8.22 -5.34 3.57
CA THR A 37 -6.75 -5.38 3.67
C THR A 37 -6.30 -4.64 4.92
N CYS A 38 -5.00 -4.65 5.21
CA CYS A 38 -4.48 -3.69 6.18
C CYS A 38 -4.41 -2.28 5.60
N VAL A 39 -4.41 -1.30 6.49
CA VAL A 39 -4.07 0.10 6.21
C VAL A 39 -2.56 0.26 6.38
N LEU A 40 -1.89 0.84 5.38
CA LEU A 40 -0.48 1.23 5.49
C LEU A 40 -0.34 2.45 6.41
N ALA A 41 0.47 2.33 7.46
CA ALA A 41 0.69 3.42 8.39
C ALA A 41 1.36 4.63 7.71
N GLN A 42 1.09 5.83 8.22
CA GLN A 42 1.55 7.08 7.61
C GLN A 42 3.09 7.20 7.57
N ASP A 43 3.78 6.70 8.59
CA ASP A 43 5.25 6.65 8.68
C ASP A 43 5.87 5.66 7.68
N SER A 44 5.08 4.75 7.14
CA SER A 44 5.50 3.70 6.21
C SER A 44 5.24 4.07 4.75
N LYS A 45 4.59 5.22 4.49
CA LYS A 45 4.38 5.73 3.12
C LYS A 45 5.66 6.27 2.49
N GLN A 46 6.59 6.77 3.32
CA GLN A 46 7.89 7.23 2.88
C GLN A 46 8.92 6.89 3.95
N ILE A 47 9.70 5.85 3.67
CA ILE A 47 10.73 5.34 4.58
C ILE A 47 12.09 5.81 4.08
N ASN A 48 12.85 6.49 4.93
CA ASN A 48 14.23 6.86 4.64
C ASN A 48 15.19 5.95 5.40
N VAL A 49 15.98 5.15 4.68
CA VAL A 49 16.93 4.22 5.27
C VAL A 49 18.33 4.83 5.23
N GLN A 50 18.84 5.21 6.40
CA GLN A 50 20.18 5.77 6.52
C GLN A 50 21.24 4.67 6.60
N LEU A 51 21.91 4.41 5.48
CA LEU A 51 23.06 3.50 5.40
C LEU A 51 24.24 3.94 6.27
N GLY A 52 24.38 5.26 6.46
CA GLY A 52 25.47 5.87 7.20
C GLY A 52 26.81 5.76 6.46
N ASP A 53 27.87 6.24 7.11
CA ASP A 53 29.21 6.20 6.52
C ASP A 53 29.81 4.79 6.65
N VAL A 54 30.20 4.21 5.52
CA VAL A 54 30.84 2.88 5.46
C VAL A 54 32.20 3.03 4.80
N SER A 55 33.26 2.64 5.52
CA SER A 55 34.63 2.68 4.99
C SER A 55 34.77 1.76 3.77
N LEU A 56 35.46 2.22 2.72
CA LEU A 56 35.80 1.40 1.55
C LEU A 56 36.50 0.08 1.92
N THR A 57 37.36 0.11 2.94
CA THR A 57 38.07 -1.08 3.43
C THR A 57 37.13 -2.18 3.92
N ARG A 58 35.87 -1.85 4.23
CA ARG A 58 34.85 -2.85 4.59
C ARG A 58 34.55 -3.80 3.45
N PHE A 59 34.64 -3.33 2.20
CA PHE A 59 34.29 -4.13 1.02
C PHE A 59 35.47 -4.89 0.43
N SER A 60 36.66 -4.77 1.04
CA SER A 60 37.79 -5.62 0.71
C SER A 60 37.43 -7.09 0.87
N HIS A 61 37.87 -7.92 -0.08
CA HIS A 61 37.58 -9.35 -0.15
C HIS A 61 36.09 -9.73 -0.31
N GLY A 62 35.25 -8.84 -0.86
CA GLY A 62 33.86 -9.16 -1.18
C GLY A 62 32.91 -9.16 0.03
N ASN A 63 33.36 -8.61 1.16
CA ASN A 63 32.55 -8.49 2.37
C ASN A 63 31.36 -7.53 2.17
N TYR A 64 30.27 -7.78 2.91
CA TYR A 64 29.08 -6.93 2.86
C TYR A 64 29.14 -5.79 3.88
N GLY A 65 28.42 -4.71 3.57
CA GLY A 65 28.21 -3.59 4.47
C GLY A 65 27.37 -3.97 5.71
N PRO A 66 27.28 -3.05 6.69
CA PRO A 66 26.37 -3.24 7.82
C PRO A 66 24.92 -3.27 7.34
N GLU A 67 24.10 -4.08 8.00
CA GLU A 67 22.65 -4.13 7.77
C GLU A 67 21.99 -2.92 8.43
N LYS A 68 21.04 -2.30 7.74
CA LYS A 68 20.20 -1.23 8.28
C LYS A 68 18.75 -1.64 8.23
N SER A 69 18.14 -1.78 9.40
CA SER A 69 16.74 -2.15 9.52
C SER A 69 15.83 -1.00 9.08
N PHE A 70 14.73 -1.36 8.42
CA PHE A 70 13.59 -0.49 8.23
C PHE A 70 12.31 -1.29 8.41
N ILE A 71 11.20 -0.61 8.71
CA ILE A 71 9.95 -1.27 9.08
C ILE A 71 8.82 -0.71 8.22
N ILE A 72 8.02 -1.60 7.65
CA ILE A 72 6.73 -1.27 7.03
C ILE A 72 5.65 -1.64 8.04
N ASN A 73 4.99 -0.64 8.61
CA ASN A 73 3.92 -0.83 9.58
C ASN A 73 2.56 -0.93 8.87
N LEU A 74 1.87 -2.03 9.11
CA LEU A 74 0.47 -2.21 8.76
C LEU A 74 -0.39 -2.04 10.01
N GLN A 75 -1.61 -1.55 9.85
CA GLN A 75 -2.58 -1.38 10.93
C GLN A 75 -3.99 -1.69 10.43
N ASP A 76 -4.92 -1.86 11.38
CA ASP A 76 -6.36 -2.03 11.09
C ASP A 76 -6.64 -3.15 10.07
N CYS A 77 -5.88 -4.24 10.15
CA CYS A 77 -6.03 -5.41 9.29
C CYS A 77 -7.41 -6.06 9.50
N GLY A 78 -8.12 -6.29 8.40
CA GLY A 78 -9.39 -7.00 8.41
C GLY A 78 -9.24 -8.47 8.75
N THR A 79 -10.37 -9.10 9.06
CA THR A 79 -10.45 -10.55 9.32
C THR A 79 -10.45 -11.40 8.05
N ASP A 80 -10.53 -10.77 6.88
CA ASP A 80 -10.67 -11.45 5.59
C ASP A 80 -9.31 -11.75 4.93
N VAL A 81 -8.21 -11.28 5.53
CA VAL A 81 -6.83 -11.51 5.08
C VAL A 81 -6.04 -12.14 6.22
N SER A 82 -5.18 -13.10 5.89
CA SER A 82 -4.42 -13.90 6.85
C SER A 82 -2.91 -13.68 6.71
N THR A 83 -2.45 -13.39 5.50
CA THR A 83 -1.05 -13.19 5.18
C THR A 83 -0.87 -11.99 4.26
N VAL A 84 0.35 -11.45 4.27
CA VAL A 84 0.81 -10.45 3.32
C VAL A 84 2.20 -10.81 2.85
N ASP A 85 2.46 -10.68 1.56
CA ASP A 85 3.82 -10.67 1.01
C ASP A 85 4.16 -9.28 0.46
N VAL A 86 5.45 -8.99 0.38
CA VAL A 86 5.96 -7.70 -0.07
C VAL A 86 6.88 -7.91 -1.25
N THR A 87 6.53 -7.28 -2.37
CA THR A 87 7.39 -7.21 -3.56
C THR A 87 8.06 -5.85 -3.62
N PHE A 88 9.39 -5.83 -3.72
CA PHE A 88 10.17 -4.61 -3.92
C PHE A 88 10.55 -4.45 -5.39
N SER A 89 10.44 -3.23 -5.91
CA SER A 89 10.79 -2.87 -7.28
C SER A 89 11.61 -1.58 -7.29
N GLY A 90 12.45 -1.41 -8.31
CA GLY A 90 13.34 -0.27 -8.47
C GLY A 90 14.27 -0.50 -9.65
N THR A 91 15.25 0.38 -9.85
CA THR A 91 16.23 0.20 -10.93
C THR A 91 17.21 -0.92 -10.56
N PRO A 92 17.23 -2.05 -11.28
CA PRO A 92 18.13 -3.17 -10.98
C PRO A 92 19.59 -2.80 -11.28
N ASP A 93 20.51 -3.35 -10.50
CA ASP A 93 21.94 -3.26 -10.79
C ASP A 93 22.29 -3.99 -12.10
N GLY A 94 23.25 -3.43 -12.85
CA GLY A 94 23.62 -3.93 -14.18
C GLY A 94 24.41 -5.25 -14.15
N VAL A 95 25.00 -5.62 -13.01
CA VAL A 95 25.75 -6.87 -12.83
C VAL A 95 24.91 -7.87 -12.05
N GLN A 96 24.23 -7.42 -10.99
CA GLN A 96 23.39 -8.27 -10.15
C GLN A 96 21.95 -7.72 -10.07
N SER A 97 21.14 -8.11 -11.05
CA SER A 97 19.79 -7.57 -11.28
C SER A 97 18.78 -7.85 -10.17
N GLU A 98 19.10 -8.75 -9.24
CA GLU A 98 18.32 -9.02 -8.03
C GLU A 98 18.39 -7.89 -6.99
N MET A 99 19.34 -6.95 -7.13
CA MET A 99 19.60 -5.86 -6.19
C MET A 99 19.40 -4.48 -6.84
N LEU A 100 19.21 -3.44 -6.02
CA LEU A 100 19.06 -2.06 -6.50
C LEU A 100 20.41 -1.48 -6.95
N SER A 101 20.40 -0.83 -8.11
CA SER A 101 21.50 0.02 -8.55
C SER A 101 21.65 1.26 -7.66
N ILE A 102 22.89 1.75 -7.54
CA ILE A 102 23.15 3.08 -7.00
C ILE A 102 22.86 4.11 -8.10
N GLU A 103 22.07 5.12 -7.77
CA GLU A 103 21.73 6.22 -8.68
C GLU A 103 23.00 6.94 -9.17
N SER A 104 23.08 7.14 -10.48
CA SER A 104 24.21 7.85 -11.08
C SER A 104 24.16 9.34 -10.76
N GLY A 105 25.34 9.97 -10.66
CA GLY A 105 25.45 11.39 -10.35
C GLY A 105 26.86 11.79 -9.97
N THR A 106 27.03 13.08 -9.66
CA THR A 106 28.31 13.61 -9.16
C THR A 106 28.67 12.94 -7.84
N ASP A 107 29.88 12.39 -7.78
CA ASP A 107 30.42 11.62 -6.65
C ASP A 107 29.65 10.33 -6.34
N ALA A 108 28.89 9.73 -7.26
CA ALA A 108 28.21 8.46 -6.99
C ALA A 108 29.23 7.33 -6.75
N ALA A 109 28.96 6.48 -5.75
CA ALA A 109 29.75 5.27 -5.52
C ALA A 109 29.55 4.26 -6.67
N SER A 110 30.55 3.41 -6.90
CA SER A 110 30.46 2.33 -7.91
C SER A 110 31.02 1.01 -7.38
N GLY A 111 30.69 -0.08 -8.06
CA GLY A 111 31.07 -1.45 -7.66
C GLY A 111 30.22 -2.04 -6.53
N LEU A 112 29.16 -1.34 -6.12
CA LEU A 112 28.23 -1.73 -5.06
C LEU A 112 26.79 -1.70 -5.57
N ALA A 113 25.94 -2.55 -4.99
CA ALA A 113 24.49 -2.51 -5.11
C ALA A 113 23.85 -2.59 -3.71
N ILE A 114 22.55 -2.28 -3.62
CA ILE A 114 21.80 -2.33 -2.36
C ILE A 114 20.87 -3.54 -2.39
N ALA A 115 21.15 -4.49 -1.49
CA ALA A 115 20.28 -5.62 -1.22
C ALA A 115 19.16 -5.22 -0.27
N ILE A 116 17.95 -5.70 -0.54
CA ILE A 116 16.83 -5.70 0.40
C ILE A 116 16.70 -7.11 0.97
N LEU A 117 16.64 -7.22 2.29
CA LEU A 117 16.60 -8.49 3.01
C LEU A 117 15.34 -8.58 3.86
N ASP A 118 14.83 -9.79 4.05
CA ASP A 118 13.77 -10.09 5.00
C ASP A 118 14.26 -10.03 6.46
N ASP A 119 13.36 -10.28 7.41
CA ASP A 119 13.62 -10.40 8.85
C ASP A 119 14.66 -11.49 9.21
N ALA A 120 14.78 -12.53 8.37
CA ALA A 120 15.79 -13.58 8.48
C ALA A 120 17.11 -13.23 7.78
N LYS A 121 17.23 -12.00 7.24
CA LYS A 121 18.40 -11.47 6.51
C LYS A 121 18.68 -12.21 5.20
N ILE A 122 17.66 -12.84 4.64
CA ILE A 122 17.69 -13.49 3.34
C ILE A 122 17.36 -12.45 2.27
N LEU A 123 18.07 -12.49 1.13
CA LEU A 123 17.83 -11.59 0.01
C LEU A 123 16.40 -11.75 -0.52
N ILE A 124 15.70 -10.64 -0.70
CA ILE A 124 14.47 -10.56 -1.48
C ILE A 124 14.86 -10.00 -2.86
N PRO A 125 14.88 -10.82 -3.92
CA PRO A 125 15.20 -10.34 -5.26
C PRO A 125 14.18 -9.29 -5.71
N LEU A 126 14.64 -8.26 -6.44
CA LEU A 126 13.75 -7.30 -7.05
C LEU A 126 12.69 -7.98 -7.94
N ASN A 127 11.46 -7.47 -7.85
CA ASN A 127 10.28 -7.96 -8.57
C ASN A 127 9.88 -9.40 -8.22
N GLN A 128 10.37 -9.95 -7.10
CA GLN A 128 9.89 -11.20 -6.53
C GLN A 128 9.24 -10.97 -5.17
N ALA A 129 8.25 -11.79 -4.86
CA ALA A 129 7.57 -11.78 -3.57
C ALA A 129 8.53 -12.20 -2.46
N SER A 130 8.41 -11.55 -1.30
CA SER A 130 8.99 -12.05 -0.07
C SER A 130 8.32 -13.36 0.37
N LYS A 131 8.77 -13.92 1.50
CA LYS A 131 7.93 -14.86 2.24
C LYS A 131 6.64 -14.19 2.72
N ASP A 132 5.66 -15.00 3.09
CA ASP A 132 4.43 -14.54 3.73
C ASP A 132 4.67 -14.09 5.17
N TYR A 133 4.04 -12.99 5.54
CA TYR A 133 3.98 -12.49 6.90
C TYR A 133 2.55 -12.63 7.43
N SER A 134 2.40 -13.26 8.59
CA SER A 134 1.09 -13.43 9.22
C SER A 134 0.51 -12.09 9.66
N LEU A 135 -0.76 -11.87 9.32
CA LEU A 135 -1.53 -10.72 9.73
C LEU A 135 -2.32 -11.03 11.00
N HIS A 136 -2.51 -10.02 11.82
CA HIS A 136 -3.36 -10.11 13.00
C HIS A 136 -4.04 -8.77 13.27
N SER A 137 -5.05 -8.77 14.13
CA SER A 137 -5.69 -7.53 14.57
C SER A 137 -4.66 -6.60 15.23
N GLY A 138 -4.72 -5.32 14.90
CA GLY A 138 -3.82 -4.29 15.44
C GLY A 138 -2.68 -3.92 14.51
N LYS A 139 -1.55 -3.52 15.10
CA LYS A 139 -0.35 -3.12 14.35
C LYS A 139 0.50 -4.35 14.02
N VAL A 140 0.86 -4.50 12.75
CA VAL A 140 1.72 -5.57 12.24
C VAL A 140 3.00 -4.93 11.66
N PRO A 141 4.12 -4.95 12.39
CA PRO A 141 5.38 -4.41 11.91
C PRO A 141 6.12 -5.45 11.05
N LEU A 142 6.32 -5.14 9.77
CA LEU A 142 7.14 -5.95 8.86
C LEU A 142 8.57 -5.42 8.85
N THR A 143 9.52 -6.20 9.33
CA THR A 143 10.93 -5.77 9.46
C THR A 143 11.74 -6.25 8.26
N PHE A 144 12.50 -5.33 7.67
CA PHE A 144 13.39 -5.58 6.54
C PHE A 144 14.75 -4.95 6.80
N TYR A 145 15.74 -5.28 5.98
CA TYR A 145 17.06 -4.66 6.05
C TYR A 145 17.55 -4.23 4.67
N ALA A 146 18.21 -3.08 4.62
CA ALA A 146 19.04 -2.67 3.48
C ALA A 146 20.50 -2.98 3.77
N GLN A 147 21.24 -3.46 2.77
CA GLN A 147 22.67 -3.78 2.91
C GLN A 147 23.42 -3.48 1.62
N LEU A 148 24.54 -2.76 1.72
CA LEU A 148 25.47 -2.59 0.60
C LEU A 148 26.22 -3.89 0.33
N ARG A 149 26.24 -4.33 -0.93
CA ARG A 149 26.97 -5.53 -1.38
C ARG A 149 27.85 -5.22 -2.59
N PRO A 150 29.11 -5.69 -2.61
CA PRO A 150 29.96 -5.56 -3.78
C PRO A 150 29.44 -6.44 -4.92
N VAL A 151 29.36 -5.87 -6.12
CA VAL A 151 28.97 -6.57 -7.35
C VAL A 151 30.17 -6.84 -8.26
N ASN A 152 31.30 -6.20 -7.99
CA ASN A 152 32.59 -6.49 -8.62
C ASN A 152 33.73 -6.21 -7.62
N SER A 153 34.98 -6.45 -8.03
CA SER A 153 36.16 -6.24 -7.19
C SER A 153 36.60 -4.78 -7.05
N ASP A 154 36.08 -3.89 -7.88
CA ASP A 154 36.50 -2.49 -7.97
C ASP A 154 35.45 -1.56 -7.37
N VAL A 155 35.48 -1.44 -6.04
CA VAL A 155 34.57 -0.58 -5.28
C VAL A 155 35.16 0.82 -5.13
N GLN A 156 34.44 1.83 -5.61
CA GLN A 156 34.84 3.23 -5.55
C GLN A 156 33.98 4.02 -4.56
N SER A 157 34.61 4.93 -3.81
CA SER A 157 33.90 5.76 -2.82
C SER A 157 32.97 6.75 -3.50
N GLY A 158 31.84 7.00 -2.85
CA GLY A 158 30.93 8.04 -3.28
C GLY A 158 29.63 8.04 -2.47
N LYS A 159 28.72 8.90 -2.90
CA LYS A 159 27.35 8.98 -2.42
C LYS A 159 26.58 7.74 -2.87
N VAL A 160 25.74 7.26 -1.97
CA VAL A 160 24.85 6.13 -2.20
C VAL A 160 23.43 6.64 -2.09
N ASN A 161 22.74 6.73 -3.23
CA ASN A 161 21.31 7.01 -3.29
C ASN A 161 20.65 5.91 -4.13
N ALA A 162 19.46 5.50 -3.73
CA ALA A 162 18.61 4.61 -4.51
C ALA A 162 17.17 4.75 -4.06
N SER A 163 16.26 4.42 -4.97
CA SER A 163 14.83 4.48 -4.74
C SER A 163 14.21 3.12 -5.05
N ALA A 164 13.33 2.65 -4.16
CA ALA A 164 12.55 1.45 -4.35
C ALA A 164 11.09 1.71 -3.99
N THR A 165 10.19 1.04 -4.72
CA THR A 165 8.76 0.98 -4.44
C THR A 165 8.43 -0.41 -3.92
N PHE A 166 7.57 -0.50 -2.91
CA PHE A 166 7.06 -1.78 -2.45
C PHE A 166 5.57 -1.91 -2.79
N VAL A 167 5.14 -3.14 -3.06
CA VAL A 167 3.74 -3.52 -3.26
C VAL A 167 3.40 -4.59 -2.23
N LEU A 168 2.25 -4.43 -1.59
CA LEU A 168 1.70 -5.38 -0.63
C LEU A 168 0.67 -6.24 -1.34
N HIS A 169 0.83 -7.55 -1.25
CA HIS A 169 -0.14 -8.51 -1.76
C HIS A 169 -0.72 -9.30 -0.58
N TYR A 170 -2.05 -9.41 -0.53
CA TYR A 170 -2.79 -9.91 0.64
C TYR A 170 -3.57 -11.16 0.27
N ASP A 171 -3.43 -12.20 1.09
CA ASP A 171 -4.10 -13.50 0.94
C ASP A 171 -4.85 -13.95 2.20
#